data_AF-A0A3S1RFB1-F1
#
_entry.id   AF-A0A3S1RFB1-F1
#
_cell.length_a   1.000
_cell.length_b   1.000
_cell.length_c   1.000
_cell.angle_alpha   90.00
_cell.angle_beta   90.00
_cell.angle_gamma   90.00
#
_symmetry.space_group_name_H-M   'P 1'
#
loop_
_entity.id
_entity.type
_entity.pdbx_description
1 polymer ?
#
loop_
_entity_poly.entity_id
_entity_poly.type
_entity_poly.pdbx_seq_one_letter_code
_entity_poly.pdbx_strand_id
1 'polypeptide(L)'
;LAHEALAERHTLILDHYEARRKQADSALKDAVPYKPVAPDLLYLSPENLRSSLGQREDIDFTVFDAPDVGGKKVFHAGSRHGRSFAEERADPNINVFDVVVKHIADERAARRRVIVAGWTEGSLDRLGQILAEHHLGNLKTVATLAEVEKLEPGQAGV
;
A
#
# COMPACT_ATOMS: atom_id res chain seq x y z
N LEU A 1 8.42 -6.96 8.64
CA LEU A 1 7.10 -7.20 8.01
C LEU A 1 7.14 -8.22 6.87
N ALA A 2 7.64 -7.90 5.66
CA ALA A 2 7.57 -8.84 4.53
C ALA A 2 8.34 -10.17 4.77
N HIS A 3 9.59 -10.05 5.25
CA HIS A 3 10.43 -11.20 5.58
C HIS A 3 9.85 -12.05 6.73
N GLU A 4 9.31 -11.41 7.76
CA GLU A 4 8.64 -12.08 8.88
C GLU A 4 7.35 -12.77 8.41
N ALA A 5 6.52 -12.10 7.63
CA ALA A 5 5.29 -12.67 7.07
C ALA A 5 5.58 -13.91 6.20
N LEU A 6 6.68 -13.89 5.42
CA LEU A 6 7.13 -15.04 4.65
C LEU A 6 7.54 -16.21 5.56
N ALA A 7 8.31 -15.93 6.62
CA ALA A 7 8.74 -16.94 7.58
C ALA A 7 7.56 -17.57 8.35
N GLU A 8 6.63 -16.73 8.84
CA GLU A 8 5.42 -17.18 9.52
C GLU A 8 4.53 -18.01 8.58
N ARG A 9 4.33 -17.54 7.34
CA ARG A 9 3.56 -18.28 6.34
C ARG A 9 4.18 -19.63 6.02
N HIS A 10 5.49 -19.68 5.88
CA HIS A 10 6.22 -20.92 5.62
C HIS A 10 6.09 -21.90 6.79
N THR A 11 6.23 -21.42 8.04
CA THR A 11 6.03 -22.23 9.24
C THR A 11 4.63 -22.83 9.27
N LEU A 12 3.60 -22.03 9.02
CA LEU A 12 2.23 -22.50 8.96
C LEU A 12 2.00 -23.57 7.87
N ILE A 13 2.65 -23.44 6.71
CA ILE A 13 2.61 -24.43 5.63
C ILE A 13 3.22 -25.76 6.09
N LEU A 14 4.40 -25.71 6.73
CA LEU A 14 5.08 -26.90 7.25
C LEU A 14 4.24 -27.61 8.31
N ASP A 15 3.69 -26.86 9.26
CA ASP A 15 2.85 -27.41 10.35
C ASP A 15 1.61 -28.13 9.79
N HIS A 16 0.95 -27.51 8.81
CA HIS A 16 -0.20 -28.11 8.15
C HIS A 16 0.13 -29.33 7.30
N TYR A 17 1.32 -29.37 6.69
CA TYR A 17 1.84 -30.54 5.99
C TYR A 17 2.12 -31.68 6.97
N GLU A 18 2.82 -31.40 8.07
CA GLU A 18 3.15 -32.39 9.10
C GLU A 18 1.90 -32.95 9.77
N ALA A 19 0.89 -32.13 10.07
CA ALA A 19 -0.39 -32.58 10.60
C ALA A 19 -1.08 -33.57 9.65
N ARG A 20 -1.10 -33.26 8.36
CA ARG A 20 -1.67 -34.11 7.30
C ARG A 20 -0.89 -35.42 7.14
N ARG A 21 0.43 -35.36 7.18
CA ARG A 21 1.30 -36.54 7.09
C ARG A 21 1.08 -37.47 8.28
N LYS A 22 1.09 -36.95 9.51
CA LYS A 22 0.82 -37.72 10.73
C LYS A 22 -0.58 -38.35 10.72
N GLN A 23 -1.60 -37.63 10.26
CA GLN A 23 -2.95 -38.17 10.10
C GLN A 23 -2.97 -39.35 9.12
N ALA A 24 -2.30 -39.23 7.97
CA ALA A 24 -2.18 -40.31 6.99
C ALA A 24 -1.46 -41.54 7.55
N ASP A 25 -0.41 -41.35 8.35
CA ASP A 25 0.33 -42.45 9.00
C ASP A 25 -0.50 -43.16 10.09
N SER A 26 -1.46 -42.45 10.71
CA SER A 26 -2.34 -42.96 11.76
C SER A 26 -3.68 -43.53 11.26
N ALA A 27 -3.97 -43.46 9.96
CA ALA A 27 -5.26 -43.87 9.40
C ALA A 27 -5.44 -45.40 9.41
N LEU A 28 -6.66 -45.86 9.73
CA LEU A 28 -7.06 -47.28 9.64
C LEU A 28 -6.84 -47.82 8.23
N LYS A 29 -6.47 -49.10 8.13
CA LYS A 29 -6.11 -49.80 6.87
C LYS A 29 -7.16 -49.74 5.75
N ASP A 30 -8.42 -49.40 6.08
CA ASP A 30 -9.54 -49.34 5.13
C ASP A 30 -9.86 -47.91 4.62
N ALA A 31 -9.15 -46.88 5.09
CA ALA A 31 -9.31 -45.51 4.58
C ALA A 31 -8.44 -45.28 3.34
N VAL A 32 -8.94 -44.48 2.38
CA VAL A 32 -8.14 -44.08 1.20
C VAL A 32 -6.91 -43.30 1.67
N PRO A 33 -5.68 -43.75 1.36
CA PRO A 33 -4.46 -43.10 1.83
C PRO A 33 -4.35 -41.68 1.27
N TYR A 34 -4.32 -40.68 2.16
CA TYR A 34 -4.05 -39.29 1.77
C TYR A 34 -2.54 -39.07 1.64
N LYS A 35 -2.07 -38.61 0.48
CA LYS A 35 -0.66 -38.35 0.20
C LYS A 35 -0.42 -36.84 0.02
N PRO A 36 -0.12 -36.09 1.08
CA PRO A 36 0.13 -34.66 0.95
C PRO A 36 1.37 -34.40 0.08
N VAL A 37 1.26 -33.44 -0.83
CA VAL A 37 2.39 -32.98 -1.66
C VAL A 37 3.41 -32.27 -0.76
N ALA A 38 4.70 -32.56 -0.97
CA ALA A 38 5.76 -31.90 -0.21
C ALA A 38 5.73 -30.37 -0.44
N PRO A 39 5.83 -29.54 0.62
CA PRO A 39 5.71 -28.09 0.52
C PRO A 39 6.64 -27.45 -0.52
N ASP A 40 7.89 -27.92 -0.60
CA ASP A 40 8.90 -27.39 -1.53
C ASP A 40 8.56 -27.57 -3.01
N LEU A 41 7.59 -28.43 -3.35
CA LEU A 41 7.09 -28.60 -4.71
C LEU A 41 6.02 -27.57 -5.10
N LEU A 42 5.46 -26.86 -4.12
CA LEU A 42 4.35 -25.93 -4.31
C LEU A 42 4.68 -24.50 -3.86
N TYR A 43 5.58 -24.36 -2.88
CA TYR A 43 5.87 -23.11 -2.20
C TYR A 43 7.37 -22.87 -2.12
N LEU A 44 7.77 -21.60 -2.24
CA LEU A 44 9.14 -21.20 -1.96
C LEU A 44 9.33 -21.04 -0.44
N SER A 45 10.38 -21.66 0.09
CA SER A 45 10.90 -21.33 1.41
C SER A 45 11.52 -19.92 1.41
N PRO A 46 11.69 -19.28 2.58
CA PRO A 46 12.41 -18.01 2.68
C PRO A 46 13.80 -18.04 2.04
N GLU A 47 14.52 -19.15 2.22
CA GLU A 47 15.84 -19.36 1.63
C GLU A 47 15.79 -19.53 0.11
N ASN A 48 14.82 -20.30 -0.40
CA ASN A 48 14.64 -20.50 -1.83
C ASN A 48 14.25 -19.19 -2.53
N LEU A 49 13.38 -18.38 -1.90
CA LEU A 49 13.04 -17.06 -2.42
C LEU A 49 14.29 -16.18 -2.51
N ARG A 50 15.05 -16.07 -1.42
CA ARG A 50 16.26 -15.25 -1.37
C ARG A 50 17.29 -15.70 -2.41
N SER A 51 17.48 -17.00 -2.54
CA SER A 51 18.37 -17.59 -3.55
C SER A 51 17.87 -17.36 -4.98
N SER A 52 16.55 -17.38 -5.20
CA SER A 52 15.95 -17.16 -6.51
C SER A 52 16.12 -15.71 -7.02
N LEU A 53 16.28 -14.74 -6.12
CA LEU A 53 16.56 -13.36 -6.50
C LEU A 53 17.92 -13.22 -7.18
N GLY A 54 18.90 -14.07 -6.83
CA GLY A 54 20.22 -14.08 -7.46
C GLY A 54 20.99 -12.79 -7.23
N GLN A 55 21.46 -12.16 -8.31
CA GLN A 55 22.21 -10.90 -8.29
C GLN A 55 21.34 -9.65 -8.49
N ARG A 56 20.00 -9.79 -8.42
CA ARG A 56 19.08 -8.65 -8.56
C ARG A 56 19.06 -7.83 -7.28
N GLU A 57 18.90 -6.52 -7.42
CA GLU A 57 18.66 -5.64 -6.28
C GLU A 57 17.31 -5.95 -5.63
N ASP A 58 17.32 -6.14 -4.32
CA ASP A 58 16.15 -6.25 -3.46
C ASP A 58 15.95 -4.94 -2.67
N ILE A 59 14.80 -4.28 -2.88
CA ILE A 59 14.47 -3.02 -2.20
C ILE A 59 13.33 -3.28 -1.21
N ASP A 60 13.62 -3.10 0.07
CA ASP A 60 12.65 -3.17 1.15
C ASP A 60 11.97 -1.81 1.35
N PHE A 61 10.64 -1.75 1.20
CA PHE A 61 9.85 -0.60 1.61
C PHE A 61 9.38 -0.76 3.05
N THR A 62 9.62 0.26 3.87
CA THR A 62 9.16 0.32 5.25
C THR A 62 8.58 1.70 5.56
N VAL A 63 7.55 1.72 6.40
CA VAL A 63 6.95 2.96 6.94
C VAL A 63 7.66 3.43 8.21
N PHE A 64 8.58 2.61 8.72
CA PHE A 64 9.35 2.90 9.92
C PHE A 64 10.70 3.50 9.56
N ASP A 65 11.13 4.49 10.33
CA ASP A 65 12.49 4.99 10.29
C ASP A 65 13.46 3.86 10.66
N ALA A 66 14.50 3.68 9.85
CA ALA A 66 15.55 2.70 10.08
C ALA A 66 16.87 3.43 10.34
N PRO A 67 17.64 3.03 11.35
CA PRO A 67 18.96 3.58 11.57
C PRO A 67 19.88 3.14 10.41
N ASP A 68 20.78 4.03 9.99
CA ASP A 68 21.83 3.74 8.98
C ASP A 68 22.96 2.91 9.62
N VAL A 69 22.59 1.75 10.17
CA VAL A 69 23.45 0.90 10.98
C VAL A 69 23.24 -0.54 10.53
N GLY A 70 24.10 -0.97 9.60
CA GLY A 70 24.06 -2.29 8.98
C GLY A 70 24.35 -2.14 7.50
N GLY A 71 24.99 -3.13 6.87
CA GLY A 71 25.45 -3.05 5.47
C GLY A 71 24.36 -2.87 4.39
N LYS A 72 23.15 -2.42 4.75
CA LYS A 72 22.07 -2.02 3.86
C LYS A 72 22.02 -0.48 3.79
N LYS A 73 22.01 0.05 2.57
CA LYS A 73 21.86 1.49 2.35
C LYS A 73 20.40 1.91 2.61
N VAL A 74 20.20 2.85 3.52
CA VAL A 74 18.87 3.37 3.84
C VAL A 74 18.62 4.69 3.10
N PHE A 75 17.46 4.80 2.44
CA PHE A 75 17.01 6.03 1.80
C PHE A 75 15.69 6.50 2.42
N HIS A 76 15.72 7.65 3.08
CA HIS A 76 14.50 8.25 3.62
C HIS A 76 13.72 8.97 2.51
N ALA A 77 12.48 8.55 2.25
CA ALA A 77 11.67 9.09 1.15
C ALA A 77 11.14 10.52 1.41
N GLY A 78 11.27 11.02 2.64
CA GLY A 78 10.81 12.35 3.03
C GLY A 78 9.29 12.49 3.15
N SER A 79 8.55 11.39 2.99
CA SER A 79 7.09 11.35 3.06
C SER A 79 6.61 11.51 4.50
N ARG A 80 5.39 12.03 4.65
CA ARG A 80 4.68 12.15 5.93
C ARG A 80 3.26 11.66 5.74
N HIS A 81 2.64 11.20 6.82
CA HIS A 81 1.23 10.85 6.78
C HIS A 81 0.40 12.08 6.41
N GLY A 82 -0.53 11.93 5.46
CA GLY A 82 -1.46 12.98 5.09
C GLY A 82 -2.48 13.24 6.21
N ARG A 83 -3.15 14.39 6.16
CA ARG A 83 -4.27 14.64 7.08
C ARG A 83 -5.42 13.67 6.77
N SER A 84 -5.92 12.99 7.80
CA SER A 84 -7.19 12.26 7.72
C SER A 84 -8.35 13.21 7.97
N PHE A 85 -9.46 13.01 7.25
CA PHE A 85 -10.72 13.73 7.44
C PHE A 85 -11.83 12.82 8.02
N ALA A 86 -11.42 11.75 8.71
CA ALA A 86 -12.33 10.74 9.23
C ALA A 86 -13.24 11.29 10.35
N GLU A 87 -12.72 12.22 11.16
CA GLU A 87 -13.48 12.85 12.24
C GLU A 87 -14.60 13.74 11.68
N GLU A 88 -14.29 14.59 10.71
CA GLU A 88 -15.26 15.48 10.06
C GLU A 88 -16.29 14.69 9.25
N ARG A 89 -15.92 13.51 8.73
CA ARG A 89 -16.87 12.61 8.06
C ARG A 89 -17.82 11.92 9.05
N ALA A 90 -17.42 11.75 10.30
CA ALA A 90 -18.25 11.11 11.32
C ALA A 90 -19.23 12.09 11.98
N ASP A 91 -18.97 13.39 11.90
CA ASP A 91 -19.85 14.42 12.46
C ASP A 91 -20.88 14.89 11.41
N PRO A 92 -22.20 14.66 11.64
CA PRO A 92 -23.24 15.08 10.70
C PRO A 92 -23.40 16.61 10.59
N ASN A 93 -22.80 17.39 11.49
CA ASN A 93 -22.88 18.85 11.48
C ASN A 93 -21.76 19.50 10.66
N ILE A 94 -20.77 18.72 10.21
CA ILE A 94 -19.62 19.22 9.47
C ILE A 94 -19.72 18.75 8.01
N ASN A 95 -19.58 19.69 7.08
CA ASN A 95 -19.38 19.32 5.69
C ASN A 95 -17.90 19.03 5.44
N VAL A 96 -17.57 17.74 5.26
CA VAL A 96 -16.20 17.28 5.01
C VAL A 96 -15.56 17.96 3.78
N PHE A 97 -16.34 18.30 2.75
CA PHE A 97 -15.80 18.92 1.54
C PHE A 97 -15.33 20.35 1.79
N ASP A 98 -16.05 21.15 2.58
CA ASP A 98 -15.60 22.49 2.96
C ASP A 98 -14.25 22.45 3.68
N VAL A 99 -14.07 21.44 4.55
CA VAL A 99 -12.83 21.23 5.30
C VAL A 99 -11.67 20.81 4.39
N VAL A 100 -11.94 19.95 3.41
CA VAL A 100 -10.96 19.54 2.38
C VAL A 100 -10.56 20.73 1.51
N VAL A 101 -11.52 21.52 1.03
CA VAL A 101 -11.24 22.72 0.23
C VAL A 101 -10.35 23.70 0.98
N LYS A 102 -10.67 23.96 2.26
CA LYS A 102 -9.82 24.79 3.13
C LYS A 102 -8.41 24.22 3.26
N HIS A 103 -8.28 22.91 3.50
CA HIS A 103 -6.97 22.27 3.59
C HIS A 103 -6.16 22.42 2.30
N ILE A 104 -6.76 22.18 1.14
CA ILE A 104 -6.11 22.35 -0.17
C ILE A 104 -5.68 23.81 -0.38
N ALA A 105 -6.51 24.78 0.03
CA ALA A 105 -6.17 26.20 -0.03
C ALA A 105 -4.96 26.54 0.86
N ASP A 106 -4.91 26.02 2.08
CA ASP A 106 -3.79 26.21 3.02
C ASP A 106 -2.49 25.58 2.48
N GLU A 107 -2.56 24.39 1.89
CA GLU A 107 -1.43 23.73 1.23
C GLU A 107 -0.92 24.56 0.04
N ARG A 108 -1.82 25.09 -0.80
CA ARG A 108 -1.47 25.98 -1.92
C ARG A 108 -0.88 27.32 -1.45
N ALA A 109 -1.39 27.90 -0.37
CA ALA A 109 -0.84 29.12 0.23
C ALA A 109 0.58 28.91 0.76
N ALA A 110 0.89 27.71 1.26
CA ALA A 110 2.23 27.28 1.62
C ALA A 110 3.11 26.90 0.41
N ARG A 111 2.68 27.21 -0.83
CA ARG A 111 3.34 26.89 -2.10
C ARG A 111 3.62 25.40 -2.32
N ARG A 112 2.82 24.52 -1.70
CA ARG A 112 2.90 23.08 -1.95
C ARG A 112 2.01 22.73 -3.15
N ARG A 113 2.50 21.81 -3.98
CA ARG A 113 1.72 21.24 -5.09
C ARG A 113 0.74 20.25 -4.51
N VAL A 114 -0.52 20.35 -4.92
CA VAL A 114 -1.60 19.46 -4.47
C VAL A 114 -2.11 18.68 -5.68
N ILE A 115 -2.30 17.38 -5.49
CA ILE A 115 -2.91 16.48 -6.47
C ILE A 115 -4.05 15.76 -5.77
N VAL A 116 -5.22 15.78 -6.37
CA VAL A 116 -6.40 15.02 -5.92
C VAL A 116 -6.52 13.82 -6.85
N ALA A 117 -6.44 12.61 -6.30
CA ALA A 117 -6.51 11.38 -7.10
C ALA A 117 -7.83 10.64 -6.85
N GLY A 118 -8.44 10.14 -7.92
CA GLY A 118 -9.60 9.25 -7.89
C GLY A 118 -9.24 7.83 -8.33
N TRP A 119 -10.06 6.84 -7.98
CA TRP A 119 -9.83 5.44 -8.37
C TRP A 119 -10.06 5.22 -9.87
N THR A 120 -11.00 5.96 -10.44
CA THR A 120 -11.32 6.00 -11.87
C THR A 120 -11.44 7.44 -12.34
N GLU A 121 -11.34 7.67 -13.65
CA GLU A 121 -11.59 8.97 -14.28
C GLU A 121 -12.96 9.53 -13.87
N GLY A 122 -14.04 8.74 -13.99
CA GLY A 122 -15.38 9.20 -13.60
C GLY A 122 -15.52 9.51 -12.10
N SER A 123 -14.78 8.83 -11.22
CA SER A 123 -14.78 9.16 -9.78
C SER A 123 -14.05 10.46 -9.49
N LEU A 124 -12.96 10.72 -10.23
CA LEU A 124 -12.17 11.94 -10.14
C LEU A 124 -12.94 13.14 -10.69
N ASP A 125 -13.61 12.98 -11.84
CA ASP A 125 -14.46 14.03 -12.43
C ASP A 125 -15.58 14.43 -11.47
N ARG A 126 -16.27 13.44 -10.90
CA ARG A 126 -17.31 13.69 -9.88
C ARG A 126 -16.73 14.38 -8.65
N LEU A 127 -15.56 13.96 -8.17
CA LEU A 127 -14.90 14.59 -7.03
C LEU A 127 -14.50 16.04 -7.34
N GLY A 128 -13.97 16.29 -8.53
CA GLY A 128 -13.63 17.64 -9.01
C GLY A 128 -14.85 18.56 -9.09
N GLN A 129 -15.99 18.05 -9.58
CA GLN A 129 -17.26 18.79 -9.58
C GLN A 129 -17.71 19.16 -8.17
N ILE A 130 -17.71 18.20 -7.23
CA ILE A 130 -18.08 18.46 -5.83
C ILE A 130 -17.15 19.51 -5.22
N LEU A 131 -15.83 19.38 -5.40
CA LEU A 131 -14.88 20.36 -4.86
C LEU A 131 -15.10 21.76 -5.47
N ALA A 132 -15.44 21.87 -6.75
CA ALA A 132 -15.76 23.13 -7.41
C ALA A 132 -17.07 23.75 -6.89
N GLU A 133 -18.10 22.93 -6.61
CA GLU A 133 -19.34 23.37 -5.95
C GLU A 133 -19.06 23.94 -4.56
N HIS A 134 -18.08 23.37 -3.85
CA HIS A 134 -17.52 23.87 -2.59
C HIS A 134 -16.46 24.97 -2.77
N HIS A 135 -16.45 25.64 -3.92
CA HIS A 135 -15.63 26.81 -4.25
C HIS A 135 -14.11 26.56 -4.39
N LEU A 136 -13.68 25.33 -4.64
CA LEU A 136 -12.29 25.05 -5.02
C LEU A 136 -12.02 25.39 -6.48
N GLY A 137 -11.41 26.55 -6.72
CA GLY A 137 -10.98 26.99 -8.06
C GLY A 137 -9.57 26.53 -8.47
N ASN A 138 -9.21 26.78 -9.73
CA ASN A 138 -7.92 26.44 -10.37
C ASN A 138 -7.54 24.94 -10.25
N LEU A 139 -8.52 24.08 -10.47
CA LEU A 139 -8.29 22.66 -10.74
C LEU A 139 -7.82 22.51 -12.20
N LYS A 140 -6.79 21.67 -12.42
CA LYS A 140 -6.27 21.37 -13.75
C LYS A 140 -6.14 19.86 -13.89
N THR A 141 -6.74 19.32 -14.94
CA THR A 141 -6.62 17.89 -15.27
C THR A 141 -5.18 17.55 -15.60
N VAL A 142 -4.64 16.51 -14.96
CA VAL A 142 -3.28 16.00 -15.16
C VAL A 142 -3.29 14.47 -15.19
N ALA A 143 -2.81 13.88 -16.28
CA ALA A 143 -2.74 12.43 -16.47
C ALA A 143 -1.35 11.87 -16.14
N THR A 144 -0.33 12.73 -16.07
CA THR A 144 1.06 12.29 -15.88
C THR A 144 1.81 13.14 -14.87
N LEU A 145 2.85 12.56 -14.26
CA LEU A 145 3.74 13.28 -13.35
C LEU A 145 4.41 14.49 -14.06
N ALA A 146 4.74 14.36 -15.34
CA ALA A 146 5.30 15.45 -16.13
C ALA A 146 4.32 16.64 -16.31
N GLU A 147 3.01 16.40 -16.27
CA GLU A 147 1.99 17.46 -16.28
C GLU A 147 1.82 18.09 -14.91
N VAL A 148 1.91 17.31 -13.84
CA VAL A 148 1.93 17.79 -12.45
C VAL A 148 3.09 18.77 -12.23
N GLU A 149 4.26 18.50 -12.78
CA GLU A 149 5.44 19.39 -12.69
C GLU A 149 5.22 20.76 -13.34
N LYS A 150 4.28 20.84 -14.30
CA LYS A 150 3.89 22.05 -15.04
C LYS A 150 2.69 22.77 -14.41
N LEU A 151 2.29 22.40 -13.19
CA LEU A 151 1.27 23.13 -12.46
C LEU A 151 1.82 24.49 -12.00
N GLU A 152 1.06 25.54 -12.30
CA GLU A 152 1.38 26.89 -11.85
C GLU A 152 1.15 27.03 -10.34
N PRO A 153 1.84 27.97 -9.67
CA PRO A 153 1.60 28.26 -8.26
C PRO A 153 0.12 28.52 -7.97
N GLY A 154 -0.42 27.78 -7.00
CA GLY A 154 -1.82 27.87 -6.68
C GLY A 154 -2.73 27.22 -7.74
N GLN A 155 -2.27 26.21 -8.47
CA GLN A 155 -3.13 25.21 -9.11
C GLN A 155 -3.14 23.93 -8.29
N ALA A 156 -4.22 23.16 -8.36
CA ALA A 156 -4.25 21.77 -7.91
C ALA A 156 -4.50 20.86 -9.12
N GLY A 157 -3.77 19.75 -9.18
CA GLY A 157 -3.98 18.70 -10.15
C GLY A 157 -5.18 17.85 -9.77
N VAL A 158 -6.01 17.51 -10.75
CA VAL A 158 -7.00 16.42 -10.67
C VAL A 158 -6.63 15.37 -11.69
#